data_AF-A0A9D5SD78-F1
#
_entry.id   AF-A0A9D5SD78-F1
#
_cell.length_a   1.000
_cell.length_b   1.000
_cell.length_c   1.000
_cell.angle_alpha   90.00
_cell.angle_beta   90.00
_cell.angle_gamma   90.00
#
_symmetry.space_group_name_H-M   'P 1'
#
loop_
_entity.id
_entity.type
_entity.pdbx_description
1 polymer ?
#
loop_
_entity_poly.entity_id
_entity_poly.type
_entity_poly.pdbx_seq_one_letter_code
_entity_poly.pdbx_strand_id
1 'polypeptide(L)'
;MLRCAGNELYYYTFPSETRNSYEVDFLLSRGNKLLPIEVKSSGYKSHKSLDVFCAKFSSRVSNPVLLYTKDYHREGSVDFLPIYYAPFL
;
A
#
# COMPACT_ATOMS: atom_id res chain seq x y z
N MET A 1 -8.34 13.06 -4.99
CA MET A 1 -7.57 12.54 -6.15
C MET A 1 -8.00 11.12 -6.47
N LEU A 2 -7.65 10.10 -5.67
CA LEU A 2 -8.02 8.69 -5.94
C LEU A 2 -9.53 8.44 -6.09
N ARG A 3 -10.35 8.83 -5.10
CA ARG A 3 -11.82 8.74 -5.18
C ARG A 3 -12.39 9.48 -6.39
N CYS A 4 -11.85 10.66 -6.68
CA CYS A 4 -12.28 11.50 -7.81
C CYS A 4 -11.95 10.84 -9.17
N ALA A 5 -10.90 10.03 -9.22
CA ALA A 5 -10.55 9.21 -10.38
C ALA A 5 -11.43 7.95 -10.52
N GLY A 6 -12.45 7.79 -9.68
CA GLY A 6 -13.40 6.66 -9.73
C GLY A 6 -12.97 5.43 -8.93
N ASN A 7 -11.89 5.53 -8.15
CA ASN A 7 -11.45 4.43 -7.31
C ASN A 7 -12.29 4.30 -6.03
N GLU A 8 -12.63 3.08 -5.65
CA GLU A 8 -13.11 2.76 -4.30
C GLU A 8 -11.90 2.50 -3.39
N LEU A 9 -11.86 3.18 -2.25
CA LEU A 9 -10.81 3.05 -1.24
C LEU A 9 -11.31 2.18 -0.09
N TYR A 10 -10.54 1.15 0.24
CA TYR A 10 -10.84 0.29 1.39
C TYR A 10 -9.73 0.37 2.42
N TYR A 11 -10.11 0.18 3.68
CA TYR A 11 -9.20 0.03 4.80
C TYR A 11 -9.20 -1.43 5.26
N TYR A 12 -8.04 -1.94 5.70
CA TYR A 12 -7.95 -3.33 6.14
C TYR A 12 -7.00 -3.53 7.30
N THR A 13 -7.51 -4.19 8.34
CA THR A 13 -6.74 -4.67 9.48
C THR A 13 -6.85 -6.18 9.62
N PHE A 14 -5.78 -6.79 10.11
CA PHE A 14 -5.76 -8.22 10.38
C PHE A 14 -4.86 -8.55 11.57
N PRO A 15 -5.13 -9.65 12.30
CA PRO A 15 -4.37 -10.00 13.49
C PRO A 15 -2.88 -10.16 13.21
N SER A 16 -2.03 -9.65 14.10
CA SER A 16 -0.61 -10.02 14.16
C SER A 16 -0.36 -11.08 15.22
N GLU A 17 0.86 -11.61 15.27
CA GLU A 17 1.32 -12.51 16.34
C GLU A 17 1.46 -11.81 17.71
N THR A 18 1.39 -10.48 17.72
CA THR A 18 1.46 -9.64 18.93
C THR A 18 0.12 -8.96 19.22
N ARG A 19 0.04 -8.14 20.27
CA ARG A 19 -1.21 -7.43 20.63
C ARG A 19 -1.71 -6.42 19.58
N ASN A 20 -0.84 -5.90 18.72
CA ASN A 20 -1.21 -4.89 17.73
C ASN A 20 -1.65 -5.55 16.42
N SER A 21 -2.71 -5.09 15.79
CA SER A 21 -3.09 -5.60 14.45
C SER A 21 -2.16 -5.05 13.38
N TYR A 22 -1.96 -5.80 12.31
CA TYR A 22 -1.42 -5.24 11.07
C TYR A 22 -2.48 -4.38 10.39
N GLU A 23 -2.03 -3.34 9.72
CA GLU A 23 -2.86 -2.31 9.11
C GLU A 23 -2.32 -1.97 7.72
N VAL A 24 -3.22 -1.81 6.76
CA VAL A 24 -2.92 -1.29 5.42
C VAL A 24 -3.80 -0.05 5.22
N ASP A 25 -3.17 1.12 5.05
CA ASP A 25 -3.86 2.42 5.04
C ASP A 25 -4.96 2.47 3.98
N PHE A 26 -4.63 2.07 2.74
CA PHE A 26 -5.58 2.01 1.65
C PHE A 26 -5.39 0.77 0.78
N LEU A 27 -6.50 0.25 0.27
CA LEU A 27 -6.56 -0.80 -0.73
C LEU A 27 -7.40 -0.29 -1.90
N LEU A 28 -6.85 -0.46 -3.10
CA LEU A 28 -7.58 -0.29 -4.34
C LEU A 28 -7.90 -1.66 -4.93
N SER A 29 -9.13 -1.82 -5.42
CA SER A 29 -9.55 -3.02 -6.16
C SER A 29 -9.58 -2.73 -7.65
N ARG A 30 -8.86 -3.54 -8.43
CA ARG A 30 -8.79 -3.45 -9.89
C ARG A 30 -9.11 -4.83 -10.47
N GLY A 31 -10.38 -5.07 -10.74
CA GLY A 31 -10.88 -6.39 -11.11
C GLY A 31 -10.58 -7.41 -10.00
N ASN A 32 -9.81 -8.45 -10.32
CA ASN A 32 -9.45 -9.52 -9.38
C ASN A 32 -8.13 -9.26 -8.63
N LYS A 33 -7.56 -8.06 -8.77
CA LYS A 33 -6.28 -7.68 -8.16
C LYS A 33 -6.46 -6.58 -7.13
N LEU A 34 -5.65 -6.68 -6.08
CA LEU A 34 -5.58 -5.71 -4.99
C LEU A 34 -4.28 -4.92 -5.11
N LEU A 35 -4.39 -3.61 -4.96
CA LEU A 35 -3.26 -2.69 -4.89
C LEU A 35 -3.23 -2.10 -3.47
N PRO A 36 -2.37 -2.64 -2.59
CA PRO A 36 -2.17 -2.08 -1.27
C PRO A 36 -1.29 -0.84 -1.34
N ILE A 37 -1.71 0.19 -0.61
CA ILE A 37 -1.05 1.48 -0.53
C ILE A 37 -0.80 1.77 0.96
N GLU A 38 0.48 1.91 1.30
CA GLU A 38 0.95 2.45 2.56
C GLU A 38 1.27 3.94 2.36
N VAL A 39 0.95 4.80 3.32
CA VAL A 39 1.26 6.22 3.27
C VAL A 39 2.15 6.60 4.44
N LYS A 40 3.31 7.22 4.15
CA LYS A 40 4.22 7.71 5.19
C LYS A 40 4.56 9.18 5.00
N SER A 41 4.38 9.94 6.07
CA SER A 41 4.76 11.36 6.12
C SER A 41 6.29 11.54 6.17
N SER A 42 7.01 10.57 6.74
CA SER A 42 8.46 10.58 6.84
C SER A 42 9.12 9.66 5.81
N GLY A 43 10.43 9.81 5.66
CA GLY A 43 11.23 8.98 4.78
C GLY A 43 11.63 7.61 5.34
N TYR A 44 10.97 7.15 6.41
CA TYR A 44 11.23 5.84 7.01
C TYR A 44 10.65 4.75 6.11
N LYS A 45 11.47 3.76 5.73
CA LYS A 45 11.04 2.79 4.72
C LYS A 45 10.38 1.53 5.27
N SER A 46 10.34 1.33 6.59
CA SER A 46 9.80 0.08 7.16
C SER A 46 8.30 -0.07 6.93
N HIS A 47 7.88 -1.20 6.34
CA HIS A 47 6.50 -1.47 5.95
C HIS A 47 6.06 -2.92 6.26
N LYS A 48 6.33 -3.38 7.50
CA LYS A 48 6.06 -4.77 7.91
C LYS A 48 4.61 -5.23 7.68
N SER A 49 3.62 -4.38 7.95
CA SER A 49 2.20 -4.72 7.71
C SER A 49 1.92 -4.98 6.22
N LEU A 50 2.50 -4.14 5.35
CA LEU A 50 2.41 -4.28 3.90
C LEU A 50 3.08 -5.57 3.42
N ASP A 51 4.28 -5.89 3.93
CA ASP A 51 5.00 -7.12 3.59
C ASP A 51 4.18 -8.38 3.91
N VAL A 52 3.64 -8.43 5.14
CA VAL A 52 2.83 -9.56 5.59
C VAL A 52 1.53 -9.65 4.78
N PHE A 53 0.90 -8.52 4.45
CA PHE A 53 -0.28 -8.50 3.59
C PHE A 53 0.04 -9.07 2.19
N CYS A 54 1.15 -8.64 1.60
CA CYS A 54 1.58 -9.09 0.28
C CYS A 54 1.91 -10.58 0.26
N ALA A 55 2.54 -11.11 1.31
CA ALA A 55 2.78 -12.54 1.46
C ALA A 55 1.46 -13.33 1.60
N LYS A 56 0.55 -12.86 2.46
CA LYS A 56 -0.74 -13.52 2.76
C LYS A 56 -1.68 -13.57 1.55
N PHE A 57 -1.69 -12.52 0.73
CA PHE A 57 -2.58 -12.38 -0.42
C PHE A 57 -1.85 -12.37 -1.76
N SER A 58 -0.67 -13.01 -1.83
CA SER A 58 0.26 -12.98 -2.97
C SER A 58 -0.38 -13.30 -4.33
N SER A 59 -1.40 -14.17 -4.38
CA SER A 59 -2.11 -14.50 -5.62
C SER A 59 -2.99 -13.35 -6.17
N ARG A 60 -3.40 -12.42 -5.29
CA ARG A 60 -4.32 -11.31 -5.60
C ARG A 60 -3.63 -9.96 -5.56
N VAL A 61 -2.51 -9.84 -4.85
CA VAL A 61 -1.76 -8.58 -4.75
C VAL A 61 -1.06 -8.28 -6.07
N SER A 62 -1.20 -7.04 -6.51
CA SER A 62 -0.44 -6.40 -7.57
C SER A 62 0.64 -5.50 -6.96
N ASN A 63 1.44 -4.80 -7.78
CA ASN A 63 2.55 -3.92 -7.37
C ASN A 63 2.24 -3.07 -6.12
N PRO A 64 2.71 -3.45 -4.92
CA PRO A 64 2.47 -2.69 -3.70
C PRO A 64 3.10 -1.31 -3.79
N VAL A 65 2.42 -0.31 -3.24
CA VAL A 65 2.88 1.09 -3.29
C VAL A 65 3.08 1.62 -1.88
N LEU A 66 4.17 2.36 -1.69
CA LEU A 66 4.38 3.21 -0.53
C LEU A 66 4.45 4.67 -0.99
N LEU A 67 3.43 5.46 -0.64
CA LEU A 67 3.40 6.89 -0.90
C LEU A 67 4.14 7.66 0.19
N TYR A 68 5.10 8.49 -0.20
CA TYR A 68 5.93 9.24 0.76
C TYR A 68 6.48 10.56 0.21
N THR A 69 7.25 11.28 1.02
CA THR A 69 7.75 12.63 0.73
C THR A 69 9.10 12.69 0.00
N LYS A 70 9.67 11.53 -0.37
CA LYS A 70 10.96 11.43 -1.09
C LYS A 70 10.76 11.07 -2.56
N ASP A 71 11.87 11.09 -3.31
CA ASP A 71 11.92 10.70 -4.71
C ASP A 71 11.55 9.24 -4.95
N TYR A 72 11.22 8.91 -6.20
CA TYR A 72 10.91 7.54 -6.58
C TYR A 72 12.05 6.57 -6.23
N HIS A 73 11.67 5.42 -5.67
CA HIS A 73 12.58 4.33 -5.41
C HIS A 73 11.84 3.00 -5.53
N ARG A 74 12.53 1.95 -5.96
CA ARG A 74 11.99 0.59 -5.97
C ARG A 74 12.84 -0.30 -5.09
N GLU A 75 12.21 -0.99 -4.16
CA GLU A 75 12.86 -1.97 -3.27
C GLU A 75 12.11 -3.29 -3.39
N GLY A 76 12.76 -4.31 -3.96
CA GLY A 76 12.12 -5.58 -4.27
C GLY A 76 10.90 -5.40 -5.18
N SER A 77 9.72 -5.75 -4.67
CA SER A 77 8.45 -5.63 -5.40
C SER A 77 7.66 -4.35 -5.10
N VAL A 78 8.15 -3.52 -4.16
CA VAL A 78 7.44 -2.34 -3.65
C VAL A 78 7.92 -1.07 -4.35
N ASP A 79 6.96 -0.31 -4.86
CA ASP A 79 7.18 1.00 -5.47
C ASP A 79 7.01 2.10 -4.43
N PHE A 80 8.10 2.81 -4.12
CA PHE A 80 8.08 3.98 -3.26
C PHE A 80 7.87 5.21 -4.14
N LEU A 81 6.67 5.76 -4.08
CA LEU A 81 6.24 6.84 -4.96
C LEU A 81 6.12 8.15 -4.19
N PRO A 82 6.66 9.26 -4.73
CA PRO A 82 6.41 10.58 -4.18
C PRO A 82 4.90 10.86 -4.09
N ILE A 83 4.45 11.55 -3.05
CA ILE A 83 3.02 11.78 -2.78
C ILE A 83 2.28 12.43 -3.96
N TYR A 84 2.97 13.24 -4.77
CA TYR A 84 2.40 13.88 -5.95
C TYR A 84 2.07 12.91 -7.10
N TYR A 85 2.50 11.64 -7.02
CA TYR A 85 2.09 10.57 -7.94
C TYR A 85 0.73 9.95 -7.59
N ALA A 86 0.17 10.23 -6.40
CA ALA A 86 -1.10 9.66 -5.96
C ALA A 86 -2.27 9.82 -6.95
N PRO A 87 -2.41 10.91 -7.75
CA PRO A 87 -3.47 11.00 -8.77
C PRO A 87 -3.41 9.97 -9.89
N PHE A 88 -2.25 9.36 -10.13
CA PHE A 88 -2.01 8.43 -11.24
C PHE A 88 -2.09 6.96 -10.82
N LEU A 89 -2.44 6.72 -9.55
CA LEU A 89 -2.69 5.41 -8.98
C LEU A 89 -4.14 4.95 -9.12
#